data_AF-A0AAU6PVM4-F1
#
_entry.id   AF-A0AAU6PVM4-F1
#
_cell.length_a   1.000
_cell.length_b   1.000
_cell.length_c   1.000
_cell.angle_alpha   90.00
_cell.angle_beta   90.00
_cell.angle_gamma   90.00
#
_symmetry.space_group_name_H-M   'P 1'
#
loop_
_entity.id
_entity.type
_entity.pdbx_description
1 polymer ?
#
loop_
_entity_poly.entity_id
_entity_poly.type
_entity_poly.pdbx_seq_one_letter_code
_entity_poly.pdbx_strand_id
1 'polypeptide(L)'
;MTKTKKAKIRQSVKTIKIDDRFLVHKLAKVPYKIFCESVHGNLVMAKNKVEPKIPLIEITEYRNNYLFFDDFETLSSISYGDKLSIRRIDISNADIERRAWEYLLNHLVMSEPLNFELLHSFKNIIPKHIQEYFFGGSFTIQHILDIRGMPRYKYDYRLQKHGGLNTHQLPSFSDLIQEVRNDLK
;
A
#
# COMPACT_ATOMS: atom_id res chain seq x y z
N MET A 1 33.95 40.66 5.11
CA MET A 1 33.26 39.45 5.62
C MET A 1 31.93 39.29 4.91
N THR A 2 31.89 38.43 3.90
CA THR A 2 30.72 38.18 3.03
C THR A 2 29.71 37.28 3.74
N LYS A 3 28.52 37.83 4.05
CA LYS A 3 27.38 37.09 4.60
C LYS A 3 26.76 36.24 3.50
N THR A 4 27.03 34.94 3.48
CA THR A 4 26.31 33.97 2.64
C THR A 4 24.90 33.78 3.17
N LYS A 5 23.92 34.42 2.51
CA LYS A 5 22.50 34.16 2.71
C LYS A 5 22.20 32.74 2.22
N LYS A 6 21.91 31.81 3.14
CA LYS A 6 21.26 30.54 2.81
C LYS A 6 19.87 30.86 2.26
N ALA A 7 19.72 30.85 0.93
CA ALA A 7 18.42 30.92 0.29
C ALA A 7 17.63 29.68 0.72
N LYS A 8 16.60 29.87 1.56
CA LYS A 8 15.57 28.85 1.78
C LYS A 8 14.92 28.58 0.43
N ILE A 9 15.21 27.42 -0.15
CA ILE A 9 14.55 26.94 -1.37
C ILE A 9 13.06 26.83 -1.03
N ARG A 10 12.24 27.78 -1.51
CA ARG A 10 10.79 27.68 -1.44
C ARG A 10 10.40 26.50 -2.33
N GLN A 11 9.91 25.42 -1.74
CA GLN A 11 9.32 24.28 -2.45
C GLN A 11 8.00 24.74 -3.10
N SER A 12 8.09 25.36 -4.28
CA SER A 12 6.93 25.82 -5.03
C SER A 12 6.25 24.66 -5.75
N VAL A 13 4.93 24.59 -5.65
CA VAL A 13 4.11 23.69 -6.46
C VAL A 13 4.19 24.12 -7.93
N LYS A 14 4.40 23.17 -8.84
CA LYS A 14 4.46 23.40 -10.29
C LYS A 14 3.50 22.47 -11.01
N THR A 15 2.70 22.98 -11.93
CA THR A 15 1.89 22.13 -12.82
C THR A 15 2.70 21.77 -14.06
N ILE A 16 2.78 20.49 -14.36
CA ILE A 16 3.47 19.93 -15.53
C ILE A 16 2.52 19.05 -16.33
N LYS A 17 2.90 18.73 -17.58
CA LYS A 17 2.32 17.61 -18.32
C LYS A 17 3.18 16.38 -18.09
N ILE A 18 2.53 15.23 -17.97
CA ILE A 18 3.22 13.95 -17.83
C ILE A 18 3.93 13.62 -19.15
N ASP A 19 5.22 13.33 -19.04
CA ASP A 19 6.09 12.91 -20.11
C ASP A 19 7.07 11.84 -19.60
N ASP A 20 8.01 11.42 -20.45
CA ASP A 20 8.96 10.33 -20.15
C ASP A 20 9.92 10.62 -18.99
N ARG A 21 9.96 11.86 -18.49
CA ARG A 21 10.77 12.23 -17.32
C ARG A 21 10.12 11.82 -16.00
N PHE A 22 8.86 11.38 -16.04
CA PHE A 22 8.12 10.98 -14.85
C PHE A 22 8.33 9.49 -14.58
N LEU A 23 9.09 9.16 -13.53
CA LEU A 23 9.58 7.80 -13.27
C LEU A 23 9.37 7.38 -11.82
N VAL A 24 9.22 6.08 -11.58
CA VAL A 24 9.21 5.53 -10.21
C VAL A 24 10.61 5.65 -9.62
N HIS A 25 10.72 6.22 -8.42
CA HIS A 25 11.95 6.23 -7.66
C HIS A 25 12.42 4.80 -7.40
N LYS A 26 13.73 4.54 -7.52
CA LYS A 26 14.30 3.18 -7.43
C LYS A 26 13.91 2.40 -6.17
N LEU A 27 13.75 3.11 -5.04
CA LEU A 27 13.36 2.53 -3.75
C LEU A 27 11.86 2.26 -3.62
N ALA A 28 11.03 2.88 -4.45
CA ALA A 28 9.60 2.67 -4.48
C ALA A 28 9.15 1.66 -5.56
N LYS A 29 10.07 1.21 -6.43
CA LYS A 29 9.77 0.28 -7.54
C LYS A 29 9.11 -1.02 -7.07
N VAL A 30 9.61 -1.60 -5.99
CA VAL A 30 9.09 -2.87 -5.47
C VAL A 30 7.69 -2.68 -4.86
N PRO A 31 7.47 -1.74 -3.93
CA PRO A 31 6.12 -1.42 -3.44
C PRO A 31 5.13 -1.08 -4.56
N TYR A 32 5.56 -0.28 -5.54
CA TYR A 32 4.73 0.12 -6.67
C TYR A 32 4.35 -1.08 -7.55
N LYS A 33 5.30 -1.98 -7.83
CA LYS A 33 5.01 -3.21 -8.57
C LYS A 33 3.97 -4.07 -7.86
N ILE A 34 4.10 -4.28 -6.55
CA ILE A 34 3.11 -5.04 -5.75
C ILE A 34 1.74 -4.36 -5.81
N PHE A 35 1.70 -3.02 -5.72
CA PHE A 35 0.45 -2.28 -5.86
C PHE A 35 -0.21 -2.52 -7.23
N CYS A 36 0.55 -2.45 -8.32
CA CYS A 36 0.03 -2.71 -9.65
C CYS A 36 -0.51 -4.14 -9.80
N GLU A 37 0.19 -5.14 -9.25
CA GLU A 37 -0.17 -6.55 -9.36
C GLU A 37 -1.36 -6.95 -8.47
N SER A 38 -1.43 -6.43 -7.24
CA SER A 38 -2.39 -6.90 -6.23
C SER A 38 -3.55 -5.93 -5.95
N VAL A 39 -3.46 -4.67 -6.40
CA VAL A 39 -4.43 -3.61 -6.04
C VAL A 39 -5.01 -2.92 -7.27
N HIS A 40 -4.18 -2.49 -8.21
CA HIS A 40 -4.64 -1.64 -9.32
C HIS A 40 -5.74 -2.29 -10.17
N GLY A 41 -5.62 -3.59 -10.50
CA GLY A 41 -6.64 -4.31 -11.27
C GLY A 41 -8.04 -4.29 -10.63
N ASN A 42 -8.11 -4.21 -9.30
CA ASN A 42 -9.37 -4.15 -8.54
C ASN A 42 -9.95 -2.73 -8.45
N LEU A 43 -9.11 -1.69 -8.51
CA LEU A 43 -9.53 -0.28 -8.40
C LEU A 43 -10.15 0.28 -9.70
N VAL A 44 -9.73 -0.22 -10.87
CA VAL A 44 -10.23 0.25 -12.18
C VAL A 44 -11.76 0.07 -12.33
N MET A 45 -12.35 -0.89 -11.60
CA MET A 45 -13.79 -1.18 -11.62
C MET A 45 -14.64 -0.22 -10.74
N ALA A 46 -14.03 0.58 -9.87
CA ALA A 46 -14.74 1.30 -8.80
C ALA A 46 -14.84 2.83 -8.97
N LYS A 47 -14.22 3.42 -10.00
CA LYS A 47 -14.17 4.89 -10.11
C LYS A 47 -15.44 5.48 -10.73
N ASN A 48 -16.35 5.91 -9.86
CA ASN A 48 -17.38 6.90 -10.18
C ASN A 48 -16.73 8.25 -10.53
N LYS A 49 -17.27 8.91 -11.56
CA LYS A 49 -16.84 10.21 -12.09
C LYS A 49 -16.87 11.30 -11.01
N VAL A 50 -15.72 11.59 -10.41
CA VAL A 50 -15.47 12.83 -9.66
C VAL A 50 -14.81 13.83 -10.62
N GLU A 51 -15.17 15.11 -10.50
CA GLU A 51 -14.60 16.19 -11.29
C GLU A 51 -13.05 16.17 -11.29
N PRO A 52 -12.39 16.52 -12.42
CA PRO A 52 -10.96 16.37 -12.57
C PRO A 52 -10.22 17.44 -11.76
N LYS A 53 -10.01 17.18 -10.47
CA LYS A 53 -9.02 17.92 -9.68
C LYS A 53 -7.64 17.50 -10.16
N ILE A 54 -6.82 18.46 -10.60
CA ILE A 54 -5.41 18.20 -10.93
C ILE A 54 -4.72 17.65 -9.67
N PRO A 55 -4.21 16.40 -9.68
CA PRO A 55 -3.61 15.82 -8.49
C PRO A 55 -2.34 16.57 -8.09
N LEU A 56 -2.02 16.57 -6.80
CA LEU A 56 -0.77 17.08 -6.27
C LEU A 56 0.09 15.90 -5.79
N ILE A 57 1.25 15.70 -6.40
CA ILE A 57 2.17 14.61 -6.06
C ILE A 57 3.50 15.17 -5.57
N GLU A 58 4.03 14.54 -4.53
CA GLU A 58 5.39 14.82 -4.08
C GLU A 58 6.41 14.02 -4.88
N ILE A 59 7.50 14.68 -5.23
CA ILE A 59 8.57 14.07 -6.02
C ILE A 59 9.93 14.44 -5.46
N THR A 60 10.91 13.61 -5.79
CA THR A 60 12.33 13.99 -5.78
C THR A 60 12.78 14.24 -7.22
N GLU A 61 13.82 15.04 -7.41
CA GLU A 61 14.37 15.32 -8.74
C GLU A 61 15.78 14.78 -8.87
N TYR A 62 16.05 14.03 -9.94
CA TYR A 62 17.39 13.54 -10.24
C TYR A 62 17.65 13.54 -11.74
N ARG A 63 18.72 14.22 -12.18
CA ARG A 63 19.12 14.32 -13.59
C ARG A 63 17.95 14.70 -14.52
N ASN A 64 17.17 15.72 -14.14
CA ASN A 64 16.00 16.21 -14.88
C ASN A 64 14.80 15.25 -14.94
N ASN A 65 14.83 14.15 -14.15
CA ASN A 65 13.68 13.26 -13.97
C ASN A 65 12.92 13.59 -12.69
N TYR A 66 11.60 13.49 -12.76
CA TYR A 66 10.68 13.60 -11.65
C TYR A 66 10.43 12.20 -11.09
N LEU A 67 11.01 11.92 -9.93
CA LEU A 67 10.95 10.62 -9.28
C LEU A 67 9.88 10.61 -8.19
N PHE A 68 8.78 9.91 -8.46
CA PHE A 68 7.73 9.69 -7.46
C PHE A 68 8.05 8.49 -6.59
N PHE A 69 7.47 8.42 -5.40
CA PHE A 69 7.75 7.33 -4.47
C PHE A 69 6.54 6.94 -3.60
N ASP A 70 5.41 7.61 -3.75
CA ASP A 70 4.16 7.36 -3.06
C ASP A 70 2.98 7.64 -4.00
N ASP A 71 1.77 7.70 -3.44
CA ASP A 71 0.50 7.94 -4.14
C ASP A 71 0.32 7.11 -5.43
N PHE A 72 0.54 5.80 -5.30
CA PHE A 72 0.53 4.87 -6.42
C PHE A 72 -0.81 4.82 -7.16
N GLU A 73 -1.91 5.09 -6.47
CA GLU A 73 -3.23 5.12 -7.08
C GLU A 73 -3.36 6.23 -8.12
N THR A 74 -3.01 7.47 -7.75
CA THR A 74 -3.03 8.60 -8.69
C THR A 74 -2.16 8.28 -9.90
N LEU A 75 -0.98 7.72 -9.67
CA LEU A 75 -0.02 7.38 -10.73
C LEU A 75 -0.48 6.28 -11.67
N SER A 76 -1.18 5.30 -11.13
CA SER A 76 -1.77 4.24 -11.94
C SER A 76 -2.98 4.71 -12.75
N SER A 77 -3.51 5.90 -12.46
CA SER A 77 -4.71 6.45 -13.12
C SER A 77 -4.41 7.54 -14.14
N ILE A 78 -3.19 8.08 -14.17
CA ILE A 78 -2.79 9.18 -15.05
C ILE A 78 -2.12 8.66 -16.33
N SER A 79 -2.38 9.33 -17.45
CA SER A 79 -1.87 9.00 -18.77
C SER A 79 -0.86 10.03 -19.28
N TYR A 80 -0.09 9.65 -20.29
CA TYR A 80 0.83 10.56 -20.97
C TYR A 80 0.09 11.81 -21.47
N GLY A 81 0.63 13.00 -21.20
CA GLY A 81 0.03 14.28 -21.56
C GLY A 81 -0.95 14.86 -20.53
N ASP A 82 -1.38 14.10 -19.52
CA ASP A 82 -2.24 14.61 -18.44
C ASP A 82 -1.52 15.69 -17.63
N LYS A 83 -2.31 16.59 -17.03
CA LYS A 83 -1.79 17.65 -16.16
C LYS A 83 -1.68 17.13 -14.73
N LEU A 84 -0.54 17.39 -14.12
CA LEU A 84 -0.25 17.04 -12.73
C LEU A 84 0.42 18.22 -12.02
N SER A 85 0.02 18.48 -10.78
CA SER A 85 0.76 19.40 -9.91
C SER A 85 1.81 18.61 -9.13
N ILE A 86 3.04 19.09 -9.14
CA ILE A 86 4.16 18.46 -8.44
C ILE A 86 4.72 19.39 -7.37
N ARG A 87 5.08 18.82 -6.23
CA ARG A 87 5.88 19.47 -5.19
C ARG A 87 7.20 18.74 -5.06
N ARG A 88 8.31 19.44 -5.30
CA ARG A 88 9.64 18.90 -5.04
C ARG A 88 9.91 18.91 -3.54
N ILE A 89 10.36 17.79 -3.03
CA ILE A 89 10.75 17.65 -1.63
C ILE A 89 12.17 17.09 -1.53
N ASP A 90 12.91 17.57 -0.53
CA ASP A 90 14.24 17.07 -0.20
C ASP A 90 14.11 16.12 0.99
N ILE A 91 14.07 14.82 0.72
CA ILE A 91 13.94 13.77 1.74
C ILE A 91 15.01 12.69 1.55
N SER A 92 15.30 11.96 2.63
CA SER A 92 16.31 10.91 2.58
C SER A 92 15.81 9.69 1.80
N ASN A 93 16.74 8.91 1.26
CA ASN A 93 16.45 7.62 0.64
C ASN A 93 15.68 6.68 1.60
N ALA A 94 16.02 6.70 2.89
CA ALA A 94 15.34 5.88 3.89
C ALA A 94 13.86 6.30 4.04
N ASP A 95 13.58 7.61 4.02
CA ASP A 95 12.21 8.12 4.14
C ASP A 95 11.38 7.84 2.89
N ILE A 96 12.00 7.94 1.70
CA ILE A 96 11.38 7.53 0.43
C ILE A 96 10.94 6.08 0.50
N GLU A 97 11.85 5.18 0.90
CA GLU A 97 11.55 3.74 0.99
C GLU A 97 10.45 3.47 2.02
N ARG A 98 10.54 4.07 3.21
CA ARG A 98 9.52 3.94 4.25
C ARG A 98 8.14 4.38 3.77
N ARG A 99 8.02 5.56 3.16
CA ARG A 99 6.74 6.09 2.66
C ARG A 99 6.14 5.21 1.56
N ALA A 100 6.97 4.65 0.69
CA ALA A 100 6.54 3.72 -0.35
C ALA A 100 5.91 2.45 0.25
N TRP A 101 6.56 1.87 1.27
CA TRP A 101 6.05 0.68 1.97
C TRP A 101 4.85 1.00 2.87
N GLU A 102 4.84 2.15 3.52
CA GLU A 102 3.71 2.64 4.33
C GLU A 102 2.45 2.80 3.48
N TYR A 103 2.59 3.35 2.27
CA TYR A 103 1.47 3.45 1.33
C TYR A 103 0.84 2.08 1.05
N LEU A 104 1.68 1.08 0.77
CA LEU A 104 1.22 -0.28 0.50
C LEU A 104 0.59 -0.94 1.75
N LEU A 105 1.19 -0.72 2.92
CA LEU A 105 0.67 -1.21 4.20
C LEU A 105 -0.70 -0.61 4.51
N ASN A 106 -0.89 0.68 4.26
CA ASN A 106 -2.17 1.36 4.44
C ASN A 106 -3.25 0.75 3.54
N HIS A 107 -2.93 0.48 2.27
CA HIS A 107 -3.86 -0.24 1.37
C HIS A 107 -4.20 -1.65 1.88
N LEU A 108 -3.21 -2.39 2.39
CA LEU A 108 -3.44 -3.72 2.98
C LEU A 108 -4.39 -3.65 4.18
N VAL A 109 -4.15 -2.72 5.11
CA VAL A 109 -4.94 -2.55 6.33
C VAL A 109 -6.37 -2.11 6.00
N MET A 110 -6.53 -1.17 5.07
CA MET A 110 -7.83 -0.60 4.69
C MET A 110 -8.65 -1.48 3.75
N SER A 111 -8.05 -2.54 3.18
CA SER A 111 -8.76 -3.44 2.27
C SER A 111 -9.92 -4.19 2.96
N GLU A 112 -11.13 -4.05 2.43
CA GLU A 112 -12.33 -4.77 2.91
C GLU A 112 -13.01 -5.52 1.75
N PRO A 113 -13.01 -6.87 1.73
CA PRO A 113 -12.33 -7.78 2.68
C PRO A 113 -10.80 -7.69 2.59
N LEU A 114 -10.10 -8.29 3.56
CA LEU A 114 -8.64 -8.35 3.56
C LEU A 114 -8.11 -8.94 2.24
N ASN A 115 -7.23 -8.20 1.58
CA ASN A 115 -6.60 -8.65 0.35
C ASN A 115 -5.49 -9.67 0.66
N PHE A 116 -5.79 -10.96 0.50
CA PHE A 116 -4.87 -12.05 0.79
C PHE A 116 -3.67 -12.11 -0.16
N GLU A 117 -3.84 -11.73 -1.43
CA GLU A 117 -2.75 -11.65 -2.40
C GLU A 117 -1.74 -10.58 -1.99
N LEU A 118 -2.25 -9.38 -1.64
CA LEU A 118 -1.42 -8.29 -1.15
C LEU A 118 -0.71 -8.68 0.15
N LEU A 119 -1.41 -9.34 1.08
CA LEU A 119 -0.81 -9.84 2.32
C LEU A 119 0.34 -10.82 2.05
N HIS A 120 0.15 -11.75 1.10
CA HIS A 120 1.16 -12.74 0.74
C HIS A 120 2.38 -12.10 0.08
N SER A 121 2.18 -11.22 -0.89
CA SER A 121 3.24 -10.45 -1.54
C SER A 121 4.00 -9.59 -0.53
N PHE A 122 3.28 -8.92 0.36
CA PHE A 122 3.88 -8.10 1.41
C PHE A 122 4.77 -8.93 2.34
N LYS A 123 4.28 -10.08 2.83
CA LYS A 123 5.03 -10.98 3.74
C LYS A 123 6.36 -11.43 3.16
N ASN A 124 6.40 -11.77 1.87
CA ASN A 124 7.57 -12.39 1.26
C ASN A 124 8.62 -11.37 0.79
N ILE A 125 8.22 -10.12 0.56
CA ILE A 125 9.05 -9.14 -0.17
C ILE A 125 9.49 -7.98 0.72
N ILE A 126 8.76 -7.65 1.80
CA ILE A 126 9.11 -6.52 2.67
C ILE A 126 10.53 -6.68 3.29
N PRO A 127 11.44 -5.70 3.11
CA PRO A 127 12.79 -5.77 3.65
C PRO A 127 12.81 -5.81 5.19
N LYS A 128 13.77 -6.52 5.78
CA LYS A 128 13.90 -6.67 7.24
C LYS A 128 13.97 -5.32 7.98
N HIS A 129 14.71 -4.35 7.46
CA HIS A 129 14.82 -3.03 8.08
C HIS A 129 13.51 -2.23 8.05
N ILE A 130 12.66 -2.49 7.06
CA ILE A 130 11.32 -1.91 6.97
C ILE A 130 10.36 -2.62 7.93
N GLN A 131 10.49 -3.94 8.08
CA GLN A 131 9.74 -4.70 9.10
C GLN A 131 10.08 -4.20 10.50
N GLU A 132 11.37 -4.07 10.81
CA GLU A 132 11.84 -3.54 12.09
C GLU A 132 11.29 -2.15 12.37
N TYR A 133 11.28 -1.28 11.34
CA TYR A 133 10.77 0.08 11.47
C TYR A 133 9.27 0.14 11.79
N PHE A 134 8.43 -0.67 11.13
CA PHE A 134 6.98 -0.64 11.33
C PHE A 134 6.49 -1.48 12.50
N PHE A 135 7.20 -2.55 12.83
CA PHE A 135 6.71 -3.59 13.73
C PHE A 135 7.63 -3.89 14.92
N GLY A 136 8.81 -3.26 15.01
CA GLY A 136 9.80 -3.57 16.04
C GLY A 136 10.32 -5.02 15.98
N GLY A 137 10.22 -5.64 14.79
CA GLY A 137 10.59 -7.03 14.58
C GLY A 137 10.11 -7.57 13.24
N SER A 138 10.08 -8.89 13.13
CA SER A 138 9.61 -9.56 11.91
C SER A 138 8.11 -9.38 11.72
N PHE A 139 7.69 -9.16 10.48
CA PHE A 139 6.29 -9.03 10.11
C PHE A 139 5.49 -10.31 10.44
N THR A 140 4.37 -10.15 11.14
CA THR A 140 3.41 -11.21 11.39
C THR A 140 2.01 -10.78 10.97
N ILE A 141 1.15 -11.75 10.68
CA ILE A 141 -0.27 -11.47 10.44
C ILE A 141 -0.93 -10.80 11.65
N GLN A 142 -0.47 -11.09 12.87
CA GLN A 142 -1.03 -10.49 14.08
C GLN A 142 -0.94 -8.97 14.06
N HIS A 143 0.16 -8.40 13.54
CA HIS A 143 0.29 -6.95 13.40
C HIS A 143 -0.82 -6.34 12.54
N ILE A 144 -1.17 -6.97 11.41
CA ILE A 144 -2.27 -6.48 10.56
C ILE A 144 -3.62 -6.63 11.26
N LEU A 145 -3.82 -7.74 11.97
CA LEU A 145 -5.05 -8.00 12.71
C LEU A 145 -5.25 -7.01 13.86
N ASP A 146 -4.18 -6.69 14.59
CA ASP A 146 -4.19 -5.72 15.68
C ASP A 146 -4.53 -4.32 15.15
N ILE A 147 -3.89 -3.89 14.05
CA ILE A 147 -4.19 -2.60 13.41
C ILE A 147 -5.66 -2.53 12.97
N ARG A 148 -6.21 -3.64 12.48
CA ARG A 148 -7.62 -3.73 12.04
C ARG A 148 -8.63 -3.95 13.16
N GLY A 149 -8.19 -4.23 14.39
CA GLY A 149 -9.08 -4.71 15.45
C GLY A 149 -9.83 -6.01 15.08
N MET A 150 -9.21 -6.87 14.26
CA MET A 150 -9.81 -8.12 13.78
C MET A 150 -9.34 -9.30 14.63
N PRO A 151 -10.24 -10.04 15.30
CA PRO A 151 -9.86 -11.27 15.98
C PRO A 151 -9.32 -12.34 15.03
N ARG A 152 -8.32 -13.09 15.49
CA ARG A 152 -7.62 -14.11 14.68
C ARG A 152 -8.55 -15.16 14.07
N TYR A 153 -9.55 -15.64 14.82
CA TYR A 153 -10.49 -16.64 14.31
C TYR A 153 -11.31 -16.15 13.10
N LYS A 154 -11.63 -14.85 13.01
CA LYS A 154 -12.34 -14.28 11.84
C LYS A 154 -11.45 -14.28 10.62
N TYR A 155 -10.15 -14.02 10.79
CA TYR A 155 -9.16 -14.11 9.73
C TYR A 155 -9.01 -15.56 9.25
N ASP A 156 -8.79 -16.51 10.17
CA ASP A 156 -8.58 -17.92 9.81
C ASP A 156 -9.82 -18.49 9.07
N TYR A 157 -11.03 -18.16 9.52
CA TYR A 157 -12.26 -18.54 8.83
C TYR A 157 -12.34 -17.96 7.40
N ARG A 158 -11.99 -16.67 7.22
CA ARG A 158 -11.99 -16.03 5.89
C ARG A 158 -10.90 -16.61 4.98
N LEU A 159 -9.74 -16.94 5.54
CA LEU A 159 -8.64 -17.58 4.82
C LEU A 159 -9.06 -18.95 4.29
N GLN A 160 -9.70 -19.76 5.14
CA GLN A 160 -10.26 -21.07 4.75
C GLN A 160 -11.30 -20.93 3.64
N LYS A 161 -12.19 -19.93 3.74
CA LYS A 161 -13.19 -19.65 2.69
C LYS A 161 -12.57 -19.16 1.38
N HIS A 162 -11.50 -18.36 1.45
CA HIS A 162 -10.80 -17.82 0.28
C HIS A 162 -9.96 -18.89 -0.43
N GLY A 163 -9.32 -19.78 0.31
CA GLY A 163 -8.51 -20.89 -0.21
C GLY A 163 -9.31 -22.14 -0.64
N GLY A 164 -10.59 -21.99 -0.99
CA GLY A 164 -11.48 -23.12 -1.25
C GLY A 164 -10.99 -24.06 -2.35
N LEU A 165 -10.29 -25.14 -1.96
CA LEU A 165 -10.26 -26.50 -2.54
C LEU A 165 -9.16 -27.32 -1.84
N ASN A 166 -9.47 -27.83 -0.64
CA ASN A 166 -9.05 -29.17 -0.21
C ASN A 166 -10.00 -29.61 0.92
N THR A 167 -11.00 -30.40 0.50
CA THR A 167 -11.93 -31.22 1.30
C THR A 167 -12.73 -30.51 2.41
N HIS A 168 -13.94 -30.08 2.08
CA HIS A 168 -15.00 -30.00 3.07
C HIS A 168 -15.37 -31.42 3.53
N GLN A 169 -15.19 -31.72 4.82
CA GLN A 169 -16.25 -32.42 5.54
C GLN A 169 -16.95 -31.39 6.40
N LEU A 170 -18.19 -31.08 6.04
CA LEU A 170 -19.10 -30.42 6.98
C LEU A 170 -19.21 -31.32 8.22
N PRO A 171 -19.11 -30.79 9.44
CA PRO A 171 -19.45 -31.55 10.63
C PRO A 171 -20.89 -32.05 10.48
N SER A 172 -21.12 -33.29 10.90
CA SER A 172 -22.44 -33.89 10.79
C SER A 172 -23.42 -33.16 11.71
N PHE A 173 -24.72 -33.27 11.45
CA PHE A 173 -25.75 -32.73 12.33
C PHE A 173 -25.61 -33.25 13.78
N SER A 174 -25.02 -34.44 13.96
CA SER A 174 -24.75 -35.01 15.29
C SER A 174 -23.64 -34.28 16.03
N ASP A 175 -22.60 -33.82 15.34
CA ASP A 175 -21.47 -33.08 15.93
C ASP A 175 -21.93 -31.71 16.43
N LEU A 176 -22.82 -31.05 15.68
CA LEU A 176 -23.44 -29.78 16.06
C LEU A 176 -24.35 -29.91 17.30
N ILE A 177 -25.06 -31.04 17.44
CA ILE A 177 -25.90 -31.31 18.63
C ILE A 177 -25.02 -31.60 19.87
N GLN A 178 -23.87 -32.24 19.67
CA GLN A 178 -22.93 -32.57 20.75
C GLN A 178 -22.27 -31.31 21.34
N GLU A 179 -21.94 -30.35 20.48
CA GLU A 179 -21.33 -29.06 20.86
C GLU A 179 -22.29 -28.22 21.72
N VAL A 180 -23.56 -28.11 21.32
CA VAL A 180 -24.61 -27.41 22.10
C VAL A 180 -24.88 -28.09 23.45
N ARG A 181 -24.74 -29.42 23.55
CA ARG A 181 -24.92 -30.15 24.82
C ARG A 181 -23.75 -29.98 25.79
N ASN A 182 -22.55 -29.73 25.28
CA ASN A 182 -21.36 -29.49 26.09
C ASN A 182 -21.32 -28.05 26.63
N ASP A 183 -21.89 -27.08 25.91
CA ASP A 183 -22.02 -25.67 26.36
C ASP A 183 -23.12 -25.45 27.42
N LEU A 184 -23.97 -26.46 27.66
CA LEU A 184 -25.06 -26.44 28.65
C LEU A 184 -24.72 -27.19 29.96
N LYS A 185 -23.47 -27.60 30.16
CA LYS A 185 -22.94 -28.17 31.41
C LYS A 185 -21.97 -27.20 32.07
#